data_AF-A0A6M0BCJ4-F1
#
_entry.id   AF-A0A6M0BCJ4-F1
#
_cell.length_a   1.000
_cell.length_b   1.000
_cell.length_c   1.000
_cell.angle_alpha   90.00
_cell.angle_beta   90.00
_cell.angle_gamma   90.00
#
_symmetry.space_group_name_H-M   'P 1'
#
loop_
_entity.id
_entity.type
_entity.pdbx_description
1 polymer ?
#
loop_
_entity_poly.entity_id
_entity_poly.type
_entity_poly.pdbx_seq_one_letter_code
_entity_poly.pdbx_strand_id
1 'polypeptide(L)' 'VTTNNLNQLKSILQKHSGKKRQAKVPVLATIPTPQQYQFVRFDSKYWVQDDQVTVNALKASGFDARIAPVIKS' A
#
# COMPACT_ATOMS: atom_id res chain seq x y z
N VAL A 1 -0.81 -6.03 -15.22
CA VAL A 1 -1.55 -6.24 -13.94
C VAL A 1 -2.88 -6.91 -14.27
N THR A 2 -3.22 -8.02 -13.61
CA THR A 2 -4.51 -8.72 -13.84
C THR A 2 -5.56 -8.26 -12.84
N THR A 3 -6.85 -8.48 -13.14
CA THR A 3 -7.95 -8.24 -12.20
C THR A 3 -7.79 -9.04 -10.90
N ASN A 4 -7.25 -10.25 -10.97
CA ASN A 4 -6.98 -11.07 -9.80
C ASN A 4 -5.94 -10.42 -8.87
N ASN A 5 -4.85 -9.88 -9.44
CA ASN A 5 -3.84 -9.18 -8.66
C ASN A 5 -4.41 -7.92 -7.98
N LEU A 6 -5.31 -7.19 -8.66
CA LEU A 6 -5.97 -6.03 -8.06
C LEU A 6 -6.90 -6.41 -6.91
N ASN A 7 -7.67 -7.50 -7.06
CA ASN A 7 -8.54 -8.00 -6.00
C ASN A 7 -7.74 -8.50 -4.79
N GLN A 8 -6.62 -9.19 -5.03
CA GLN A 8 -5.74 -9.65 -3.97
C GLN A 8 -5.09 -8.49 -3.22
N LEU A 9 -4.55 -7.49 -3.94
CA LEU A 9 -4.01 -6.27 -3.35
C LEU A 9 -5.06 -5.57 -2.48
N LYS A 10 -6.27 -5.37 -3.03
CA LYS A 10 -7.39 -4.76 -2.32
C LYS A 10 -7.73 -5.53 -1.04
N SER A 11 -7.82 -6.85 -1.13
CA SER A 11 -8.14 -7.71 0.02
C SER A 11 -7.09 -7.61 1.13
N ILE A 12 -5.80 -7.60 0.77
CA ILE A 12 -4.71 -7.46 1.75
C ILE A 12 -4.80 -6.09 2.43
N LEU A 13 -4.90 -5.00 1.66
CA LEU A 13 -4.94 -3.65 2.23
C LEU A 13 -6.18 -3.44 3.12
N GLN A 14 -7.34 -4.01 2.77
CA GLN A 14 -8.53 -3.93 3.61
C GLN A 14 -8.42 -4.77 4.89
N LYS A 15 -7.84 -5.98 4.81
CA LYS A 15 -7.59 -6.86 5.97
C LYS A 15 -6.67 -6.20 7.00
N HIS A 16 -5.67 -5.47 6.53
CA HIS A 16 -4.71 -4.75 7.37
C HIS A 16 -5.09 -3.28 7.61
N SER A 17 -6.28 -2.86 7.14
CA SER A 17 -6.76 -1.50 7.36
C SER A 17 -7.10 -1.28 8.83
N GLY A 18 -6.65 -0.15 9.38
CA GLY A 18 -6.96 0.21 10.76
C GLY A 18 -8.45 0.51 10.96
N LYS A 19 -8.92 0.41 12.21
CA LYS A 19 -10.30 0.78 12.58
C LYS A 19 -10.58 2.25 12.28
N LYS A 20 -11.86 2.61 12.10
CA LYS A 20 -12.29 4.00 12.00
C LYS A 20 -11.77 4.75 13.24
N ARG A 21 -11.13 5.92 13.03
CA ARG A 21 -10.59 6.83 14.07
C ARG A 21 -9.26 6.43 14.73
N GLN A 22 -8.57 5.40 14.25
CA GLN A 22 -7.18 5.14 14.65
C GLN A 22 -6.21 5.83 13.68
N ALA A 23 -5.01 6.18 14.16
CA ALA A 23 -3.92 6.61 13.31
C ALA A 23 -3.58 5.48 12.31
N LYS A 24 -3.29 5.85 11.06
CA LYS A 24 -2.98 4.90 9.99
C LYS A 24 -1.78 5.37 9.19
N VAL A 25 -1.07 4.40 8.62
CA VAL A 25 0.02 4.63 7.67
C VAL A 25 -0.57 4.73 6.25
N PRO A 26 -0.32 5.84 5.52
CA PRO A 26 -0.77 5.99 4.15
C PRO A 26 -0.08 4.98 3.23
N VAL A 27 -0.84 4.41 2.30
CA VAL A 27 -0.31 3.50 1.27
C VAL A 27 -0.21 4.25 -0.05
N LEU A 28 0.97 4.17 -0.67
CA LEU A 28 1.24 4.77 -1.97
C LEU A 28 1.57 3.68 -2.98
N ALA A 29 0.95 3.73 -4.15
CA ALA A 29 1.39 2.98 -5.32
C ALA A 29 2.56 3.72 -5.99
N THR A 30 3.60 3.00 -6.34
CA THR A 30 4.69 3.52 -7.17
C THR A 30 4.49 3.02 -8.59
N ILE A 31 4.24 3.94 -9.53
CA ILE A 31 4.04 3.62 -10.94
C ILE A 31 5.30 4.09 -11.69
N PRO A 32 6.14 3.17 -12.19
CA PRO A 32 7.24 3.56 -13.05
C PRO A 32 6.69 4.12 -14.36
N THR A 33 7.10 5.33 -14.71
CA THR A 33 6.90 5.93 -16.03
C THR A 33 8.27 6.09 -16.70
N PRO A 34 8.35 6.28 -18.03
CA PRO A 34 9.64 6.35 -18.73
C PRO A 34 10.62 7.41 -18.18
N GLN A 35 10.13 8.46 -17.53
CA GLN A 35 10.94 9.59 -17.09
C GLN A 35 11.03 9.73 -15.56
N GLN A 36 10.08 9.17 -14.82
CA GLN A 36 10.00 9.30 -13.37
C GLN A 36 9.12 8.24 -12.71
N TYR A 37 9.17 8.16 -11.38
CA TYR A 37 8.19 7.42 -10.60
C TYR A 37 7.01 8.33 -10.24
N GLN A 38 5.79 7.90 -10.57
CA GLN A 38 4.58 8.54 -10.07
C GLN A 38 4.13 7.85 -8.78
N PHE A 39 3.88 8.64 -7.74
CA PHE A 39 3.34 8.16 -6.48
C PHE A 39 1.85 8.48 -6.38
N VAL A 40 1.01 7.44 -6.31
CA VAL A 40 -0.44 7.58 -6.16
C VAL A 40 -0.82 7.17 -4.75
N ARG A 41 -1.27 8.13 -3.93
CA ARG A 41 -1.78 7.84 -2.59
C ARG A 41 -3.18 7.24 -2.68
N PHE A 42 -3.38 6.08 -2.06
CA PHE A 42 -4.69 5.45 -2.01
C PHE A 42 -5.65 6.16 -1.04
N ASP A 43 -6.94 5.88 -1.22
CA ASP A 43 -7.99 6.32 -0.30
C ASP A 43 -7.73 5.80 1.13
N SER A 44 -8.13 6.58 2.13
CA SER A 44 -7.93 6.28 3.55
C SER A 44 -8.51 4.95 4.03
N LYS A 45 -9.49 4.39 3.31
CA LYS A 45 -10.01 3.03 3.59
C LYS A 45 -9.02 1.91 3.28
N TYR A 46 -7.95 2.21 2.54
CA TYR A 46 -6.85 1.29 2.23
C TYR A 46 -5.56 1.63 2.98
N TRP A 47 -5.60 2.62 3.87
CA TRP A 47 -4.47 2.90 4.76
C TRP A 47 -4.42 1.84 5.87
N VAL A 48 -3.21 1.47 6.24
CA VAL A 48 -2.96 0.30 7.10
C VAL A 48 -2.57 0.71 8.50
N GLN A 49 -2.80 -0.17 9.46
CA GLN A 49 -2.50 0.10 10.86
C GLN A 49 -1.02 -0.17 11.20
N ASP A 50 -0.51 -1.28 10.69
CA ASP A 50 0.86 -1.75 10.92
C ASP A 50 1.52 -1.94 9.55
N ASP A 51 2.53 -1.13 9.28
CA ASP A 51 3.22 -1.09 8.00
C ASP A 51 4.11 -2.33 7.80
N GLN A 52 4.82 -2.78 8.85
CA GLN A 52 5.70 -3.94 8.80
C GLN A 52 4.93 -5.24 8.49
N VAL A 53 3.82 -5.48 9.20
CA VAL A 53 2.96 -6.64 8.97
C VAL A 53 2.35 -6.58 7.57
N THR A 54 1.90 -5.40 7.14
CA THR A 54 1.32 -5.22 5.79
C THR A 54 2.34 -5.48 4.69
N VAL A 55 3.55 -4.92 4.80
CA VAL A 55 4.63 -5.12 3.82
C VAL A 55 5.00 -6.60 3.73
N ASN A 56 5.06 -7.31 4.85
CA ASN A 56 5.32 -8.75 4.85
C ASN A 56 4.21 -9.53 4.13
N ALA A 57 2.94 -9.20 4.36
CA ALA A 57 1.80 -9.84 3.68
C ALA A 57 1.79 -9.56 2.16
N LEU A 58 2.14 -8.34 1.75
CA LEU A 58 2.27 -7.95 0.34
C LEU A 58 3.38 -8.73 -0.35
N LYS A 59 4.57 -8.80 0.26
CA LYS A 59 5.72 -9.56 -0.27
C LYS A 59 5.41 -11.06 -0.39
N ALA A 60 4.78 -11.65 0.63
CA ALA A 60 4.35 -13.05 0.60
C ALA A 60 3.33 -13.34 -0.52
N SER A 61 2.63 -12.31 -1.00
CA SER A 61 1.68 -12.37 -2.10
C SER A 61 2.28 -11.99 -3.46
N GLY A 62 3.60 -11.79 -3.54
CA GLY A 62 4.31 -11.46 -4.78
C GLY A 62 4.31 -9.98 -5.17
N PHE A 63 3.87 -9.08 -4.28
CA PHE A 63 3.96 -7.63 -4.52
C PHE A 63 5.30 -7.08 -4.03
N ASP A 64 5.92 -6.21 -4.85
CA ASP A 64 7.03 -5.38 -4.37
C ASP A 64 6.48 -4.26 -3.47
N ALA A 65 6.95 -4.22 -2.23
CA ALA A 65 6.50 -3.30 -1.21
C ALA A 65 7.63 -2.97 -0.23
N ARG A 66 7.66 -1.74 0.24
CA ARG A 66 8.62 -1.28 1.25
C ARG A 66 7.99 -0.24 2.16
N ILE A 67 8.50 -0.15 3.37
CA ILE A 67 8.28 1.01 4.23
C ILE A 67 9.24 2.10 3.75
N ALA A 68 8.72 3.31 3.56
CA ALA A 68 9.53 4.47 3.22
C ALA A 68 8.99 5.68 3.98
N PRO A 69 9.87 6.56 4.50
CA PRO A 69 9.44 7.85 5.01
C PRO A 69 8.68 8.61 3.92
N VAL A 70 7.57 9.24 4.29
CA VAL A 70 6.96 10.25 3.42
C VAL A 70 7.88 11.46 3.49
N ILE A 71 8.77 11.61 2.51
CA ILE A 71 9.75 12.69 2.47
C ILE A 71 8.99 14.02 2.53
N LYS A 72 9.17 14.78 3.61
CA LYS A 72 9.02 16.24 3.55
C LYS A 72 10.36 16.78 3.07
N SER A 73 10.29 17.58 2.02
CA SER A 73 11.36 18.42 1.49
C SER A 73 12.08 19.19 2.60
#